data_AF-A0A1S3JPR6-F1
#
_entry.id   AF-A0A1S3JPR6-F1
#
_cell.length_a   1.000
_cell.length_b   1.000
_cell.length_c   1.000
_cell.angle_alpha   90.00
_cell.angle_beta   90.00
_cell.angle_gamma   90.00
#
_symmetry.space_group_name_H-M   'P 1'
#
loop_
_entity.id
_entity.type
_entity.pdbx_description
1 polymer ?
#
loop_
_entity_poly.entity_id
_entity_poly.type
_entity_poly.pdbx_seq_one_letter_code
_entity_poly.pdbx_strand_id
1 'polypeptide(L)'
;MSDSSSATIADSTLKDSQSSSQMYQSSLAMTEKVLGEQEYETQFFGFTPKSFTDGVYNAVNEYLTDCLEVVEKYIIQEFSAVIPAETVRECTQQLLPVFVKTFDKAFDKLENYLLCNIFHIPNNVLLPEDKPQEFQYTELEQEEIDRDLETLRQKIRNAKYVNACLEQELKDIATVQEQYDKMLTLLERLEKTTMSAGVPDLKESLVFTCDKVRALNTRIQELKPLSPPRFKLHHDDTSMSKMNKRLRKS
;
A
#
# COMPACT_ATOMS: atom_id res chain seq x y z
N MET A 1 14.66 -66.99 -44.84
CA MET A 1 15.09 -66.96 -43.42
C MET A 1 15.77 -65.61 -43.19
N SER A 2 15.00 -64.56 -42.92
CA SER A 2 15.55 -63.20 -42.72
C SER A 2 14.46 -62.24 -42.26
N ASP A 3 13.82 -62.52 -41.12
CA ASP A 3 12.87 -61.57 -40.50
C ASP A 3 12.81 -61.62 -38.95
N SER A 4 13.62 -62.45 -38.28
CA SER A 4 13.59 -62.55 -36.80
C SER A 4 14.57 -61.62 -36.08
N SER A 5 15.52 -60.99 -36.78
CA SER A 5 16.56 -60.17 -36.16
C SER A 5 16.13 -58.73 -35.87
N SER A 6 15.25 -58.13 -36.69
CA SER A 6 14.83 -56.73 -36.49
C SER A 6 13.84 -56.54 -35.35
N ALA A 7 13.00 -57.55 -35.05
CA ALA A 7 12.05 -57.50 -33.94
C ALA A 7 12.74 -57.60 -32.57
N THR A 8 13.87 -58.31 -32.49
CA THR A 8 14.59 -58.54 -31.22
C THR A 8 15.38 -57.30 -30.76
N ILE A 9 15.90 -56.51 -31.71
CA ILE A 9 16.67 -55.29 -31.41
C ILE A 9 15.75 -54.12 -30.99
N ALA A 10 14.53 -54.05 -31.55
CA ALA A 10 13.55 -53.05 -31.16
C ALA A 10 13.04 -53.25 -29.72
N ASP A 11 12.84 -54.50 -29.30
CA ASP A 11 12.32 -54.84 -27.96
C ASP A 11 13.37 -54.61 -26.85
N SER A 12 14.66 -54.85 -27.13
CA SER A 12 15.75 -54.55 -26.17
C SER A 12 15.93 -53.04 -25.98
N THR A 13 15.86 -52.26 -27.07
CA THR A 13 16.02 -50.80 -27.04
C THR A 13 14.85 -50.12 -26.30
N LEU A 14 13.64 -50.66 -26.41
CA LEU A 14 12.47 -50.20 -25.65
C LEU A 14 12.57 -50.54 -24.15
N LYS A 15 13.09 -51.72 -23.80
CA LYS A 15 13.31 -52.12 -22.38
C LYS A 15 14.42 -51.32 -21.69
N ASP A 16 15.49 -50.97 -22.41
CA ASP A 16 16.56 -50.12 -21.88
C ASP A 16 16.10 -48.67 -21.69
N SER A 17 15.23 -48.18 -22.59
CA SER A 17 14.60 -46.85 -22.49
C SER A 17 13.62 -46.75 -21.32
N GLN A 18 12.86 -47.83 -21.06
CA GLN A 18 11.94 -47.92 -19.92
C GLN A 18 12.68 -48.10 -18.58
N SER A 19 13.74 -48.90 -18.52
CA SER A 19 14.58 -49.06 -17.32
C SER A 19 15.33 -47.78 -16.96
N SER A 20 15.85 -47.07 -17.97
CA SER A 20 16.49 -45.77 -17.76
C SER A 20 15.48 -44.75 -17.22
N SER A 21 14.28 -44.68 -17.81
CA SER A 21 13.22 -43.76 -17.35
C SER A 21 12.74 -44.09 -15.93
N GLN A 22 12.65 -45.37 -15.55
CA GLN A 22 12.34 -45.80 -14.19
C GLN A 22 13.46 -45.47 -13.18
N MET A 23 14.73 -45.60 -13.58
CA MET A 23 15.88 -45.18 -12.76
C MET A 23 15.88 -43.67 -12.51
N TYR A 24 15.58 -42.86 -13.55
CA TYR A 24 15.47 -41.40 -13.40
C TYR A 24 14.26 -41.01 -12.53
N GLN A 25 13.09 -41.62 -12.73
CA GLN A 25 11.92 -41.34 -11.87
C GLN A 25 12.15 -41.76 -10.41
N SER A 26 12.86 -42.87 -10.19
CA SER A 26 13.20 -43.32 -8.84
C SER A 26 14.23 -42.40 -8.16
N SER A 27 15.21 -41.86 -8.89
CA SER A 27 16.18 -40.91 -8.32
C SER A 27 15.56 -39.56 -8.02
N LEU A 28 14.63 -39.07 -8.86
CA LEU A 28 13.82 -37.88 -8.60
C LEU A 28 12.93 -38.03 -7.37
N ALA A 29 12.22 -39.16 -7.23
CA ALA A 29 11.41 -39.43 -6.05
C ALA A 29 12.25 -39.58 -4.77
N MET A 30 13.47 -40.13 -4.87
CA MET A 30 14.40 -40.25 -3.74
C MET A 30 14.95 -38.88 -3.33
N THR A 31 15.25 -38.00 -4.29
CA THR A 31 15.70 -36.63 -4.01
C THR A 31 14.57 -35.79 -3.45
N GLU A 32 13.36 -35.89 -3.97
CA GLU A 32 12.18 -35.17 -3.45
C GLU A 32 11.83 -35.59 -2.01
N LYS A 33 11.98 -36.88 -1.69
CA LYS A 33 11.75 -37.40 -0.32
C LYS A 33 12.84 -36.97 0.67
N VAL A 34 14.10 -36.93 0.24
CA VAL A 34 15.24 -36.48 1.07
C VAL A 34 15.27 -34.96 1.22
N LEU A 35 14.84 -34.20 0.20
CA LEU A 35 14.66 -32.75 0.33
C LEU A 35 13.51 -32.41 1.27
N GLY A 36 12.35 -33.08 1.13
CA GLY A 36 11.18 -32.83 1.99
C GLY A 36 11.43 -33.12 3.48
N GLU A 37 12.42 -33.96 3.82
CA GLU A 37 12.80 -34.27 5.20
C GLU A 37 13.70 -33.20 5.86
N GLN A 38 14.23 -32.21 5.12
CA GLN A 38 15.15 -31.19 5.65
C GLN A 38 14.81 -29.75 5.23
N GLU A 39 13.62 -29.49 4.68
CA GLU A 39 13.21 -28.14 4.28
C GLU A 39 13.19 -27.18 5.48
N TYR A 40 12.70 -27.67 6.62
CA TYR A 40 12.58 -26.89 7.85
C TYR A 40 13.95 -26.52 8.44
N GLU A 41 14.84 -27.51 8.47
CA GLU A 41 16.25 -27.34 8.83
C GLU A 41 16.95 -26.35 7.88
N THR A 42 16.68 -26.45 6.58
CA THR A 42 17.28 -25.58 5.57
C THR A 42 16.84 -24.13 5.73
N GLN A 43 15.56 -23.90 6.06
CA GLN A 43 15.05 -22.57 6.37
C GLN A 43 15.80 -21.96 7.56
N PHE A 44 16.02 -22.73 8.63
CA PHE A 44 16.69 -22.23 9.83
C PHE A 44 18.19 -21.99 9.64
N PHE A 45 18.91 -22.93 9.01
CA PHE A 45 20.36 -22.87 8.89
C PHE A 45 20.84 -22.07 7.67
N GLY A 46 19.99 -21.86 6.66
CA GLY A 46 20.35 -21.21 5.40
C GLY A 46 21.20 -22.08 4.47
N PHE A 47 21.42 -23.35 4.82
CA PHE A 47 22.06 -24.37 4.01
C PHE A 47 21.41 -25.73 4.32
N THR A 48 21.48 -26.68 3.39
CA THR A 48 20.99 -28.04 3.66
C THR A 48 22.01 -28.77 4.54
N PRO A 49 21.59 -29.40 5.67
CA PRO A 49 22.50 -30.15 6.54
C PRO A 49 23.36 -31.17 5.79
N LYS A 50 22.79 -31.79 4.75
CA LYS A 50 23.50 -32.72 3.86
C LYS A 50 24.62 -32.06 3.06
N SER A 51 24.40 -30.85 2.52
CA SER A 51 25.48 -30.13 1.82
C SER A 51 26.63 -29.77 2.76
N PHE A 52 26.36 -29.53 4.05
CA PHE A 52 27.40 -29.30 5.03
C PHE A 52 28.22 -30.57 5.29
N THR A 53 27.57 -31.72 5.52
CA THR A 53 28.28 -32.99 5.75
C THR A 53 29.10 -33.41 4.54
N ASP A 54 28.58 -33.24 3.32
CA ASP A 54 29.30 -33.50 2.08
C ASP A 54 30.55 -32.59 1.94
N GLY A 55 30.41 -31.31 2.30
CA GLY A 55 31.53 -30.38 2.31
C GLY A 55 32.64 -30.79 3.28
N VAL A 56 32.27 -31.23 4.49
CA VAL A 56 33.22 -31.74 5.48
C VAL A 56 33.89 -33.03 4.99
N TYR A 57 33.13 -33.95 4.42
CA TYR A 57 33.64 -35.22 3.87
C TYR A 57 34.71 -34.96 2.81
N ASN A 58 34.41 -34.08 1.85
CA ASN A 58 35.34 -33.74 0.77
C ASN A 58 36.61 -33.07 1.30
N ALA A 59 36.48 -32.14 2.25
CA ALA A 59 37.64 -31.47 2.84
C ALA A 59 38.57 -32.47 3.57
N VAL A 60 38.01 -33.42 4.33
CA VAL A 60 38.84 -34.42 5.02
C VAL A 60 39.52 -35.38 4.04
N ASN A 61 38.84 -35.77 2.96
CA ASN A 61 39.43 -36.60 1.91
C ASN A 61 40.58 -35.90 1.17
N GLU A 62 40.43 -34.59 0.91
CA GLU A 62 41.51 -33.78 0.35
C GLU A 62 42.71 -33.74 1.30
N TYR A 63 42.49 -33.44 2.58
CA TYR A 63 43.56 -33.44 3.58
C TYR A 63 44.24 -34.80 3.76
N LEU A 64 43.49 -35.90 3.66
CA LEU A 64 44.05 -37.25 3.75
C LEU A 64 44.99 -37.55 2.59
N THR A 65 44.59 -37.14 1.39
CA THR A 65 45.40 -37.27 0.17
C THR A 65 46.66 -36.41 0.27
N ASP A 66 46.52 -35.14 0.67
CA ASP A 66 47.64 -34.22 0.86
C ASP A 66 48.64 -34.72 1.89
N CYS A 67 48.16 -35.24 3.01
CA CYS A 67 49.00 -35.81 4.06
C CYS A 67 49.79 -37.03 3.55
N LEU A 68 49.15 -37.94 2.81
CA LEU A 68 49.84 -39.09 2.23
C LEU A 68 50.88 -38.67 1.18
N GLU A 69 50.60 -37.64 0.37
CA GLU A 69 51.60 -37.09 -0.55
C GLU A 69 52.81 -36.48 0.18
N VAL A 70 52.59 -35.76 1.28
CA VAL A 70 53.68 -35.17 2.07
C VAL A 70 54.52 -36.28 2.70
N VAL A 71 53.88 -37.32 3.25
CA VAL A 71 54.57 -38.49 3.80
C VAL A 71 55.37 -39.22 2.72
N GLU A 72 54.80 -39.41 1.52
CA GLU A 72 55.50 -39.99 0.38
C GLU A 72 56.75 -39.19 0.02
N LYS A 73 56.60 -37.87 -0.15
CA LYS A 73 57.71 -36.95 -0.49
C LYS A 73 58.81 -36.98 0.58
N TYR A 74 58.44 -36.98 1.86
CA TYR A 74 59.40 -37.03 2.96
C TYR A 74 60.18 -38.35 3.00
N ILE A 75 59.50 -39.49 2.83
CA ILE A 75 60.16 -40.80 2.81
C ILE A 75 61.11 -40.92 1.63
N ILE A 76 60.71 -40.44 0.45
CA ILE A 76 61.57 -40.43 -0.74
C ILE A 76 62.81 -39.55 -0.51
N GLN A 77 62.66 -38.38 0.11
CA GLN A 77 63.78 -37.48 0.38
C GLN A 77 64.80 -38.08 1.34
N GLU A 78 64.36 -38.62 2.48
CA GLU A 78 65.24 -39.13 3.54
C GLU A 78 65.80 -40.54 3.26
N PHE A 79 65.04 -41.39 2.55
CA PHE A 79 65.38 -42.82 2.37
C PHE A 79 65.65 -43.22 0.91
N SER A 80 65.86 -42.26 0.01
CA SER A 80 66.15 -42.50 -1.43
C SER A 80 67.30 -43.46 -1.70
N ALA A 81 68.28 -43.56 -0.80
CA ALA A 81 69.43 -44.45 -0.94
C ALA A 81 69.13 -45.92 -0.58
N VAL A 82 68.05 -46.18 0.17
CA VAL A 82 67.72 -47.50 0.74
C VAL A 82 66.45 -48.08 0.10
N ILE A 83 65.49 -47.24 -0.26
CA ILE A 83 64.19 -47.66 -0.77
C ILE A 83 63.94 -46.99 -2.13
N PRO A 84 63.66 -47.77 -3.19
CA PRO A 84 63.31 -47.21 -4.49
C PRO A 84 61.97 -46.45 -4.42
N ALA A 85 61.93 -45.25 -4.99
CA ALA A 85 60.76 -44.36 -4.94
C ALA A 85 59.47 -45.02 -5.48
N GLU A 86 59.59 -45.92 -6.46
CA GLU A 86 58.47 -46.67 -7.03
C GLU A 86 57.78 -47.56 -5.98
N THR A 87 58.56 -48.22 -5.12
CA THR A 87 58.01 -49.06 -4.03
C THR A 87 57.33 -48.25 -2.93
N VAL A 88 57.83 -47.02 -2.64
CA VAL A 88 57.16 -46.11 -1.71
C VAL A 88 55.82 -45.67 -2.28
N ARG A 89 55.78 -45.33 -3.57
CA ARG A 89 54.55 -44.89 -4.25
C ARG A 89 53.51 -46.00 -4.39
N GLU A 90 53.92 -47.23 -4.68
CA GLU A 90 53.01 -48.38 -4.69
C GLU A 90 52.42 -48.62 -3.29
N CYS A 91 53.24 -48.47 -2.23
CA CYS A 91 52.80 -48.64 -0.85
C CYS A 91 51.82 -47.54 -0.43
N THR A 92 52.09 -46.26 -0.73
CA THR A 92 51.19 -45.14 -0.42
C THR A 92 49.87 -45.25 -1.17
N GLN A 93 49.91 -45.70 -2.44
CA GLN A 93 48.71 -45.97 -3.24
C GLN A 93 47.86 -47.14 -2.70
N GLN A 94 48.49 -48.16 -2.09
CA GLN A 94 47.77 -49.24 -1.42
C GLN A 94 47.21 -48.81 -0.05
N LEU A 95 47.88 -47.87 0.62
CA LEU A 95 47.53 -47.37 1.93
C LEU A 95 46.31 -46.42 1.90
N LEU A 96 46.24 -45.55 0.88
CA LEU A 96 45.15 -44.60 0.67
C LEU A 96 43.74 -45.24 0.70
N PRO A 97 43.43 -46.29 -0.09
CA PRO A 97 42.10 -46.90 -0.07
C PRO A 97 41.77 -47.60 1.26
N VAL A 98 42.77 -48.02 2.03
CA VAL A 98 42.53 -48.57 3.38
C VAL A 98 42.08 -47.46 4.31
N PHE A 99 42.78 -46.31 4.28
CA PHE A 99 42.41 -45.14 5.07
C PHE A 99 41.03 -44.59 4.70
N VAL A 100 40.74 -44.39 3.41
CA VAL A 100 39.44 -43.93 2.93
C VAL A 100 38.33 -44.87 3.41
N LYS A 101 38.48 -46.20 3.25
CA LYS A 101 37.48 -47.16 3.74
C LYS A 101 37.26 -47.11 5.25
N THR A 102 38.31 -46.85 6.03
CA THR A 102 38.16 -46.69 7.49
C THR A 102 37.50 -45.38 7.86
N PHE A 103 37.82 -44.31 7.12
CA PHE A 103 37.24 -42.99 7.29
C PHE A 103 35.76 -43.01 6.91
N ASP A 104 35.37 -43.55 5.76
CA ASP A 104 33.99 -43.67 5.31
C ASP A 104 33.10 -44.28 6.39
N LYS A 105 33.50 -45.43 6.96
CA LYS A 105 32.75 -46.11 8.03
C LYS A 105 32.61 -45.27 9.31
N ALA A 106 33.60 -44.45 9.60
CA ALA A 106 33.55 -43.55 10.76
C ALA A 106 32.70 -42.32 10.44
N PHE A 107 32.81 -41.81 9.21
CA PHE A 107 32.08 -40.66 8.73
C PHE A 107 30.59 -40.95 8.56
N ASP A 108 30.18 -42.12 8.08
CA ASP A 108 28.77 -42.53 8.02
C ASP A 108 28.08 -42.40 9.39
N LYS A 109 28.77 -42.77 10.47
CA LYS A 109 28.26 -42.65 11.84
C LYS A 109 28.20 -41.20 12.30
N LEU A 110 29.20 -40.41 11.92
CA LEU A 110 29.26 -38.98 12.23
C LEU A 110 28.18 -38.21 11.47
N GLU A 111 28.02 -38.46 10.17
CA GLU A 111 26.99 -37.89 9.31
C GLU A 111 25.61 -38.17 9.90
N ASN A 112 25.31 -39.44 10.20
CA ASN A 112 24.02 -39.78 10.81
C ASN A 112 23.81 -39.08 12.16
N TYR A 113 24.85 -38.97 12.99
CA TYR A 113 24.74 -38.25 14.26
C TYR A 113 24.50 -36.74 14.06
N LEU A 114 25.21 -36.12 13.10
CA LEU A 114 25.05 -34.71 12.76
C LEU A 114 23.65 -34.43 12.25
N LEU A 115 23.19 -35.22 11.28
CA LEU A 115 21.88 -35.05 10.65
C LEU A 115 20.74 -35.29 11.64
N CYS A 116 20.80 -36.33 12.47
CA CYS A 116 19.68 -36.69 13.35
C CYS A 116 19.66 -35.94 14.68
N ASN A 117 20.79 -35.43 15.18
CA ASN A 117 20.84 -34.83 16.53
C ASN A 117 21.23 -33.35 16.55
N ILE A 118 22.14 -32.92 15.69
CA ILE A 118 22.67 -31.55 15.72
C ILE A 118 21.89 -30.64 14.78
N PHE A 119 21.67 -31.10 13.55
CA PHE A 119 20.98 -30.34 12.53
C PHE A 119 19.49 -30.63 12.45
N HIS A 120 18.98 -31.64 13.17
CA HIS A 120 17.56 -31.93 13.18
C HIS A 120 16.80 -30.93 14.03
N ILE A 121 15.72 -30.37 13.48
CA ILE A 121 14.77 -29.57 14.25
C ILE A 121 13.62 -30.47 14.66
N PRO A 122 13.38 -30.67 15.96
CA PRO A 122 12.29 -31.52 16.43
C PRO A 122 10.92 -31.00 15.97
N ASN A 123 10.02 -31.91 15.57
CA ASN A 123 8.66 -31.57 15.10
C ASN A 123 7.80 -30.78 16.11
N ASN A 124 8.20 -30.74 17.39
CA ASN A 124 7.53 -29.99 18.44
C ASN A 124 8.07 -28.56 18.61
N VAL A 125 9.03 -28.14 17.79
CA VAL A 125 9.62 -26.80 17.83
C VAL A 125 9.17 -26.03 16.61
N LEU A 126 8.49 -24.92 16.85
CA LEU A 126 8.13 -23.95 15.82
C LEU A 126 9.24 -22.89 15.71
N LEU A 127 9.72 -22.66 14.51
CA LEU A 127 10.69 -21.62 14.22
C LEU A 127 10.10 -20.23 14.49
N PRO A 128 10.94 -19.25 14.85
CA PRO A 128 10.47 -17.88 15.08
C PRO A 128 9.77 -17.24 13.88
N GLU A 129 10.16 -17.65 12.67
CA GLU A 129 9.58 -17.18 11.41
C GLU A 129 8.14 -17.67 11.22
N ASP A 130 7.85 -18.87 11.72
CA ASP A 130 6.54 -19.50 11.59
C ASP A 130 5.62 -19.26 12.79
N LYS A 131 6.00 -18.38 13.72
CA LYS A 131 5.11 -17.97 14.85
C LYS A 131 3.69 -17.61 14.41
N PRO A 132 3.44 -16.92 13.28
CA PRO A 132 2.07 -16.66 12.82
C PRO A 132 1.28 -17.95 12.50
N GLN A 133 1.97 -19.04 12.18
CA GLN A 133 1.38 -20.36 11.92
C GLN A 133 1.05 -21.14 13.21
N GLU A 134 1.45 -20.64 14.39
CA GLU A 134 1.06 -21.23 15.68
C GLU A 134 -0.48 -21.30 15.81
N PHE A 135 -1.15 -20.30 15.26
CA PHE A 135 -2.61 -20.25 15.14
C PHE A 135 -2.99 -20.34 13.66
N GLN A 136 -3.43 -21.53 13.25
CA GLN A 136 -3.95 -21.74 11.91
C GLN A 136 -5.40 -21.27 11.84
N TYR A 137 -5.68 -20.38 10.89
CA TYR A 137 -7.04 -19.96 10.57
C TYR A 137 -7.59 -20.86 9.47
N THR A 138 -8.85 -21.22 9.60
CA THR A 138 -9.58 -21.86 8.50
C THR A 138 -9.86 -20.85 7.39
N GLU A 139 -10.05 -21.33 6.15
CA GLU A 139 -10.41 -20.47 5.02
C GLU A 139 -11.68 -19.65 5.32
N LEU A 140 -12.65 -20.24 6.02
CA LEU A 140 -13.88 -19.56 6.41
C LEU A 140 -13.65 -18.40 7.38
N GLU A 141 -12.78 -18.58 8.38
CA GLU A 141 -12.42 -17.52 9.33
C GLU A 141 -11.63 -16.40 8.63
N GLN A 142 -10.75 -16.75 7.70
CA GLN A 142 -10.01 -15.78 6.91
C GLN A 142 -10.94 -14.93 6.05
N GLU A 143 -11.91 -15.56 5.36
CA GLU A 143 -12.93 -14.85 4.60
C GLU A 143 -13.82 -13.96 5.48
N GLU A 144 -14.13 -14.38 6.71
CA GLU A 144 -14.88 -13.57 7.65
C GLU A 144 -14.12 -12.32 8.06
N ILE A 145 -12.84 -12.46 8.39
CA ILE A 145 -11.96 -11.32 8.70
C ILE A 145 -11.86 -10.36 7.52
N ASP A 146 -11.76 -10.86 6.29
CA ASP A 146 -11.69 -10.02 5.09
C ASP A 146 -13.00 -9.25 4.85
N ARG A 147 -14.15 -9.91 5.05
CA ARG A 147 -15.45 -9.23 4.99
C ARG A 147 -15.55 -8.14 6.04
N ASP A 148 -15.19 -8.44 7.28
CA ASP A 148 -15.22 -7.47 8.39
C ASP A 148 -14.30 -6.28 8.12
N LEU A 149 -13.10 -6.54 7.60
CA LEU A 149 -12.15 -5.51 7.21
C LEU A 149 -12.74 -4.56 6.15
N GLU A 150 -13.42 -5.09 5.14
CA GLU A 150 -14.04 -4.26 4.10
C GLU A 150 -15.23 -3.46 4.64
N THR A 151 -16.08 -4.06 5.49
CA THR A 151 -17.16 -3.30 6.13
C THR A 151 -16.61 -2.15 6.99
N LEU A 152 -15.50 -2.36 7.69
CA LEU A 152 -14.88 -1.36 8.54
C LEU A 152 -14.24 -0.25 7.69
N ARG A 153 -13.57 -0.60 6.60
CA ARG A 153 -13.04 0.37 5.62
C ARG A 153 -14.16 1.24 5.06
N GLN A 154 -15.30 0.66 4.71
CA GLN A 154 -16.43 1.40 4.18
C GLN A 154 -17.03 2.35 5.24
N LYS A 155 -17.17 1.90 6.48
CA LYS A 155 -17.59 2.76 7.61
C LYS A 155 -16.65 3.94 7.80
N ILE A 156 -15.34 3.71 7.75
CA ILE A 156 -14.32 4.78 7.86
C ILE A 156 -14.46 5.78 6.72
N ARG A 157 -14.61 5.31 5.46
CA ARG A 157 -14.81 6.20 4.31
C ARG A 157 -16.06 7.07 4.47
N ASN A 158 -17.18 6.44 4.85
CA ASN A 158 -18.45 7.14 5.05
C ASN A 158 -18.34 8.18 6.18
N ALA A 159 -17.74 7.81 7.31
CA ALA A 159 -17.52 8.72 8.43
C ALA A 159 -16.63 9.91 8.05
N LYS A 160 -15.55 9.66 7.30
CA LYS A 160 -14.68 10.73 6.78
C LYS A 160 -15.44 11.68 5.84
N TYR A 161 -16.26 11.14 4.96
CA TYR A 161 -17.08 11.94 4.05
C TYR A 161 -18.08 12.81 4.81
N VAL A 162 -18.83 12.21 5.74
CA VAL A 162 -19.81 12.94 6.58
C VAL A 162 -19.13 14.03 7.40
N ASN A 163 -17.97 13.73 8.01
CA ASN A 163 -17.22 14.75 8.75
C ASN A 163 -16.80 15.91 7.85
N ALA A 164 -16.33 15.65 6.62
CA ALA A 164 -15.98 16.71 5.68
C ALA A 164 -17.20 17.56 5.28
N CYS A 165 -18.37 16.93 5.07
CA CYS A 165 -19.61 17.66 4.83
C CYS A 165 -20.01 18.54 6.02
N LEU A 166 -19.95 17.99 7.25
CA LEU A 166 -20.26 18.75 8.46
C LEU A 166 -19.30 19.92 8.68
N GLU A 167 -18.00 19.75 8.40
CA GLU A 167 -17.02 20.83 8.43
C GLU A 167 -17.34 21.94 7.42
N GLN A 168 -17.84 21.58 6.24
CA GLN A 168 -18.28 22.55 5.24
C GLN A 168 -19.55 23.28 5.70
N GLU A 169 -20.55 22.56 6.22
CA GLU A 169 -21.78 23.16 6.75
C GLU A 169 -21.48 24.14 7.90
N LEU A 170 -20.54 23.78 8.79
CA LEU A 170 -20.10 24.69 9.85
C LEU A 170 -19.50 25.99 9.31
N LYS A 171 -18.71 25.92 8.23
CA LYS A 171 -18.18 27.12 7.56
C LYS A 171 -19.31 27.94 6.94
N ASP A 172 -20.25 27.30 6.26
CA ASP A 172 -21.37 27.99 5.63
C ASP A 172 -22.23 28.71 6.69
N ILE A 173 -22.54 28.04 7.80
CA ILE A 173 -23.23 28.65 8.95
C ILE A 173 -22.45 29.85 9.50
N ALA A 174 -21.13 29.74 9.66
CA ALA A 174 -20.30 30.85 10.14
C ALA A 174 -20.36 32.06 9.19
N THR A 175 -20.34 31.84 7.88
CA THR A 175 -20.48 32.95 6.90
C THR A 175 -21.84 33.63 6.98
N VAL A 176 -22.91 32.84 7.14
CA VAL A 176 -24.28 33.37 7.27
C VAL A 176 -24.43 34.15 8.58
N GLN A 177 -23.87 33.67 9.69
CA GLN A 177 -23.84 34.40 10.95
C GLN A 177 -23.13 35.75 10.81
N GLU A 178 -21.97 35.79 10.15
CA GLU A 178 -21.24 37.04 9.91
C GLU A 178 -22.06 38.04 9.07
N GLN A 179 -22.84 37.55 8.09
CA GLN A 179 -23.75 38.40 7.33
C GLN A 179 -24.90 38.95 8.18
N TYR A 180 -25.50 38.14 9.05
CA TYR A 180 -26.53 38.60 9.97
C TYR A 180 -26.01 39.64 10.96
N ASP A 181 -24.80 39.46 11.50
CA ASP A 181 -24.17 40.45 12.40
C ASP A 181 -23.90 41.78 11.68
N LYS A 182 -23.46 41.73 10.42
CA LYS A 182 -23.32 42.92 9.57
C LYS A 182 -24.67 43.61 9.33
N MET A 183 -25.75 42.87 9.10
CA MET A 183 -27.07 43.46 8.96
C MET A 183 -27.57 44.09 10.27
N LEU A 184 -27.34 43.43 11.41
CA LEU A 184 -27.72 43.94 12.71
C LEU A 184 -27.02 45.28 13.01
N THR A 185 -25.71 45.34 12.79
CA THR A 185 -24.92 46.58 12.98
C THR A 185 -25.35 47.69 12.02
N LEU A 186 -25.77 47.36 10.79
CA LEU A 186 -26.34 48.34 9.86
C LEU A 186 -27.68 48.89 10.35
N LEU A 187 -28.56 48.03 10.87
CA LEU A 187 -29.85 48.43 11.44
C LEU A 187 -29.66 49.31 12.69
N GLU A 188 -28.77 48.93 13.61
CA GLU A 188 -28.43 49.75 14.77
C GLU A 188 -27.85 51.11 14.35
N ARG A 189 -27.01 51.13 13.30
CA ARG A 189 -26.48 52.39 12.76
C ARG A 189 -27.60 53.24 12.15
N LEU A 190 -28.52 52.63 11.41
CA LEU A 190 -29.67 53.32 10.84
C LEU A 190 -30.52 53.94 11.95
N GLU A 191 -30.85 53.17 12.98
CA GLU A 191 -31.60 53.64 14.15
C GLU A 191 -30.90 54.81 14.85
N LYS A 192 -29.58 54.73 15.05
CA LYS A 192 -28.79 55.85 15.58
C LYS A 192 -28.86 57.09 14.68
N THR A 193 -28.79 56.92 13.35
CA THR A 193 -28.90 58.04 12.42
C THR A 193 -30.29 58.68 12.42
N THR A 194 -31.37 57.90 12.48
CA THR A 194 -32.74 58.42 12.56
C THR A 194 -32.97 59.15 13.88
N MET A 195 -32.47 58.60 14.99
CA MET A 195 -32.48 59.29 16.29
C MET A 195 -31.72 60.63 16.24
N SER A 196 -30.53 60.67 15.62
CA SER A 196 -29.74 61.91 15.47
C SER A 196 -30.39 62.94 14.55
N ALA A 197 -31.19 62.50 13.57
CA ALA A 197 -31.97 63.35 12.68
C ALA A 197 -33.27 63.87 13.34
N GLY A 198 -33.51 63.55 14.62
CA GLY A 198 -34.67 64.00 15.39
C GLY A 198 -35.94 63.20 15.14
N VAL A 199 -35.84 62.02 14.52
CA VAL A 199 -36.97 61.12 14.24
C VAL A 199 -36.72 59.77 14.95
N PRO A 200 -37.11 59.65 16.23
CA PRO A 200 -36.81 58.45 17.02
C PRO A 200 -37.63 57.23 16.58
N ASP A 201 -38.89 57.42 16.17
CA ASP A 201 -39.68 56.40 15.48
C ASP A 201 -40.12 56.92 14.11
N LEU A 202 -39.58 56.29 13.07
CA LEU A 202 -39.88 56.62 11.68
C LEU A 202 -41.37 56.39 11.38
N LYS A 203 -41.97 55.36 11.99
CA LYS A 203 -43.38 55.01 11.79
C LYS A 203 -44.28 56.08 12.38
N GLU A 204 -44.12 56.43 13.66
CA GLU A 204 -44.90 57.48 14.30
C GLU A 204 -44.70 58.85 13.64
N SER A 205 -43.47 59.20 13.23
CA SER A 205 -43.21 60.46 12.54
C SER A 205 -43.86 60.53 11.15
N LEU A 206 -43.88 59.42 10.40
CA LEU A 206 -44.57 59.34 9.12
C LEU A 206 -46.09 59.47 9.28
N VAL A 207 -46.66 58.79 10.28
CA VAL A 207 -48.10 58.91 10.59
C VAL A 207 -48.46 60.35 10.97
N PHE A 208 -47.69 60.97 11.85
CA PHE A 208 -47.89 62.36 12.28
C PHE A 208 -47.79 63.36 11.12
N THR A 209 -46.81 63.20 10.23
CA THR A 209 -46.67 64.05 9.05
C THR A 209 -47.79 63.82 8.04
N CYS A 210 -48.19 62.57 7.78
CA CYS A 210 -49.35 62.25 6.95
C CYS A 210 -50.65 62.87 7.51
N ASP A 211 -50.86 62.81 8.82
CA ASP A 211 -52.03 63.40 9.47
C ASP A 211 -52.02 64.93 9.39
N LYS A 212 -50.85 65.57 9.58
CA LYS A 212 -50.69 67.02 9.35
C LYS A 212 -50.93 67.42 7.90
N VAL A 213 -50.41 66.66 6.93
CA VAL A 213 -50.65 66.91 5.51
C VAL A 213 -52.12 66.74 5.16
N ARG A 214 -52.79 65.73 5.74
CA ARG A 214 -54.24 65.54 5.57
C ARG A 214 -55.02 66.74 6.14
N ALA A 215 -54.69 67.19 7.35
CA ALA A 215 -55.31 68.36 7.97
C ALA A 215 -55.05 69.65 7.18
N LEU A 216 -53.82 69.86 6.68
CA LEU A 216 -53.49 70.98 5.81
C LEU A 216 -54.24 70.92 4.48
N ASN A 217 -54.38 69.75 3.88
CA ASN A 217 -55.13 69.57 2.65
C ASN A 217 -56.62 69.91 2.84
N THR A 218 -57.22 69.47 3.96
CA THR A 218 -58.58 69.88 4.33
C THR A 218 -58.70 71.39 4.48
N ARG A 219 -57.72 72.03 5.14
CA ARG A 219 -57.71 73.49 5.35
C ARG A 219 -57.45 74.29 4.06
N ILE A 220 -56.70 73.75 3.11
CA ILE A 220 -56.51 74.32 1.77
C ILE A 220 -57.81 74.20 0.96
N GLN A 221 -58.54 73.09 1.10
CA GLN A 221 -59.87 72.97 0.49
C GLN A 221 -60.88 73.96 1.10
N GLU A 222 -60.78 74.26 2.39
CA GLU A 222 -61.56 75.30 3.08
C GLU A 222 -61.13 76.74 2.72
N LEU A 223 -59.91 76.96 2.21
CA LEU A 223 -59.40 78.26 1.74
C LEU A 223 -59.70 78.54 0.25
N LYS A 224 -60.11 77.52 -0.51
CA LYS A 224 -60.55 77.66 -1.91
C LYS A 224 -61.79 78.56 -2.14
N PRO A 225 -62.74 78.76 -1.20
CA PRO A 225 -63.84 79.69 -1.37
C PRO A 225 -63.51 81.15 -1.03
N LEU A 226 -62.27 81.49 -0.63
CA LEU A 226 -61.91 82.88 -0.27
C LEU A 226 -60.56 83.36 -0.83
N SER A 227 -60.33 83.18 -2.13
CA SER A 227 -59.37 84.01 -2.89
C SER A 227 -60.14 84.91 -3.87
N PRO A 228 -60.05 86.26 -3.78
CA PRO A 228 -60.68 87.16 -4.74
C PRO A 228 -60.03 87.06 -6.13
N PRO A 229 -60.79 87.31 -7.21
CA PRO A 229 -60.29 87.15 -8.58
C PRO A 229 -59.15 88.15 -8.82
N ARG A 230 -57.94 87.64 -9.14
CA ARG A 230 -56.93 88.51 -9.74
C ARG A 230 -57.46 88.97 -11.10
N PHE A 231 -57.82 90.26 -11.11
CA PHE A 231 -57.95 91.19 -12.22
C PHE A 231 -57.64 90.61 -13.61
N LYS A 232 -58.65 90.66 -14.49
CA LYS A 232 -58.46 90.64 -15.94
C LYS A 232 -57.55 91.81 -16.33
N LEU A 233 -56.28 91.54 -16.59
CA LEU A 233 -55.49 92.43 -17.45
C LEU A 233 -55.74 91.96 -18.89
N HIS A 234 -56.54 92.76 -19.59
CA HIS A 234 -56.64 92.74 -21.04
C HIS A 234 -55.25 93.15 -21.58
N HIS A 235 -54.45 92.19 -22.03
CA HIS A 235 -53.31 92.48 -22.89
C HIS A 235 -53.24 91.44 -24.00
N ASP A 236 -53.72 91.88 -25.17
CA ASP A 236 -53.55 91.36 -26.52
C ASP A 236 -52.67 90.11 -26.70
N ASP A 237 -53.33 88.94 -26.76
CA ASP A 237 -52.79 87.69 -27.29
C ASP A 237 -52.51 87.72 -28.81
N THR A 238 -52.48 88.90 -29.43
CA THR A 238 -52.30 89.07 -30.88
C THR A 238 -50.87 89.48 -31.28
N SER A 239 -50.03 89.91 -30.33
CA SER A 239 -48.67 90.42 -30.62
C SER A 239 -47.54 89.38 -30.47
N MET A 240 -47.66 88.37 -29.60
CA MET A 240 -46.60 87.36 -29.39
C MET A 240 -46.61 86.20 -30.40
N SER A 241 -47.75 85.94 -31.06
CA SER A 241 -47.84 84.97 -32.16
C SER A 241 -47.20 85.49 -33.47
N LYS A 242 -47.16 86.82 -33.67
CA LYS A 242 -46.51 87.46 -34.83
C LYS A 242 -44.98 87.56 -34.68
N MET A 243 -44.45 87.55 -33.45
CA MET A 243 -43.01 87.58 -33.19
C MET A 243 -42.35 86.20 -33.34
N ASN A 244 -43.02 85.12 -32.95
CA ASN A 244 -42.52 83.74 -33.13
C ASN A 244 -42.54 83.24 -34.59
N LYS A 245 -43.27 83.90 -35.50
CA LYS A 245 -43.20 83.64 -36.96
C LYS A 245 -42.05 84.38 -37.67
N ARG A 246 -41.48 85.43 -37.06
CA ARG A 246 -40.30 86.14 -37.61
C ARG A 246 -38.96 85.57 -37.14
N LEU A 247 -38.94 84.80 -36.05
CA LEU A 247 -37.75 84.09 -35.55
C LEU A 247 -37.56 82.65 -36.10
N ARG A 248 -38.49 82.16 -36.93
CA ARG A 248 -38.33 80.91 -37.72
C ARG A 248 -37.99 81.15 -39.20
N LYS A 249 -37.74 82.40 -39.58
CA LYS A 249 -37.23 82.80 -40.89
C LYS A 249 -36.13 83.86 -40.71
N SER A 250 -35.05 83.45 -40.05
CA SER A 250 -33.70 83.98 -40.24
C SER A 250 -32.70 82.89 -39.94
#